data_AF-A0A844KJ16-F1
#
_entry.id   AF-A0A844KJ16-F1
#
_cell.length_a   1.000
_cell.length_b   1.000
_cell.length_c   1.000
_cell.angle_alpha   90.00
_cell.angle_beta   90.00
_cell.angle_gamma   90.00
#
_symmetry.space_group_name_H-M   'P 1'
#
loop_
_entity.id
_entity.type
_entity.pdbx_description
1 polymer ?
#
loop_
_entity_poly.entity_id
_entity_poly.type
_entity_poly.pdbx_seq_one_letter_code
_entity_poly.pdbx_strand_id
1 'polypeptide(L)'
;MKKQKTGWKLLLVLTMLVMCVGCGAKKNTSGSVSMYDLRTAMEAADPDLPEMLNASSAEKDAEDKFSNISDMDYKKVDSYFVSYSSDGHKADEIVVIAMKDKADADEAKESLTKHQQDRYNLLQSYEPKQVSRIQDGLVFTKGQYAVLIITSHNDDVRKAFEDTIKSK
;
A
#
# COMPACT_ATOMS: atom_id res chain seq x y z
N MET A 1 -69.18 41.25 -23.25
CA MET A 1 -67.70 41.24 -23.12
C MET A 1 -67.20 39.83 -23.38
N LYS A 2 -66.15 39.70 -24.20
CA LYS A 2 -65.61 38.45 -24.74
C LYS A 2 -64.88 37.62 -23.65
N LYS A 3 -65.03 36.29 -23.66
CA LYS A 3 -64.00 35.33 -24.13
C LYS A 3 -64.42 33.86 -23.92
N GLN A 4 -64.51 33.15 -25.05
CA GLN A 4 -64.34 31.70 -25.16
C GLN A 4 -62.94 31.29 -24.64
N LYS A 5 -62.79 30.05 -24.16
CA LYS A 5 -62.15 28.96 -24.94
C LYS A 5 -62.11 27.63 -24.17
N THR A 6 -62.61 26.62 -24.86
CA THR A 6 -62.51 25.17 -24.69
C THR A 6 -61.09 24.62 -24.82
N GLY A 7 -60.87 23.43 -24.28
CA GLY A 7 -59.72 22.53 -24.54
C GLY A 7 -59.00 22.20 -23.23
N TRP A 8 -58.62 20.97 -22.90
CA TRP A 8 -58.20 19.87 -23.76
C TRP A 8 -58.10 18.60 -22.87
N LYS A 9 -58.62 17.46 -23.34
CA LYS A 9 -58.45 16.14 -22.72
C LYS A 9 -56.99 15.68 -22.86
N LEU A 10 -56.27 15.38 -21.79
CA LEU A 10 -55.08 14.51 -21.92
C LEU A 10 -55.02 13.51 -20.77
N LEU A 11 -55.50 12.31 -21.10
CA LEU A 11 -55.23 11.04 -20.44
C LEU A 11 -53.76 10.70 -20.73
N LEU A 12 -52.92 10.49 -19.70
CA LEU A 12 -51.58 9.93 -19.88
C LEU A 12 -51.45 8.67 -19.02
N VAL A 13 -51.35 7.57 -19.76
CA VAL A 13 -51.26 6.18 -19.36
C VAL A 13 -49.95 5.95 -18.62
N LEU A 14 -50.05 5.52 -17.36
CA LEU A 14 -48.97 4.99 -16.56
C LEU A 14 -48.91 3.48 -16.81
N THR A 15 -47.93 2.99 -17.56
CA THR A 15 -47.30 1.67 -17.33
C THR A 15 -46.18 1.36 -18.33
N MET A 16 -45.07 0.86 -17.75
CA MET A 16 -44.12 -0.11 -18.30
C MET A 16 -42.88 0.41 -19.06
N LEU A 17 -41.71 0.28 -18.43
CA LEU A 17 -40.61 -0.52 -18.99
C LEU A 17 -39.59 -0.92 -17.91
N VAL A 18 -39.31 -2.22 -17.88
CA VAL A 18 -38.26 -2.89 -17.11
C VAL A 18 -36.89 -2.54 -17.68
N MET A 19 -35.91 -2.27 -16.82
CA MET A 19 -34.49 -2.44 -17.16
C MET A 19 -33.80 -3.23 -16.05
N CYS A 20 -33.46 -4.48 -16.37
CA CYS A 20 -32.37 -5.20 -15.74
C CYS A 20 -31.05 -4.48 -16.08
N VAL A 21 -30.09 -4.47 -15.14
CA VAL A 21 -28.68 -4.92 -15.27
C VAL A 21 -27.93 -4.34 -14.07
N GLY A 22 -27.24 -5.20 -13.31
CA GLY A 22 -26.32 -4.74 -12.27
C GLY A 22 -25.96 -5.78 -11.23
N CYS A 23 -25.49 -6.95 -11.68
CA CYS A 23 -24.79 -7.91 -10.84
C CYS A 23 -23.51 -7.27 -10.29
N GLY A 24 -23.16 -7.58 -9.05
CA GLY A 24 -21.75 -7.60 -8.61
C GLY A 24 -21.12 -6.27 -8.23
N ALA A 25 -21.16 -5.97 -6.94
CA ALA A 25 -19.94 -5.98 -6.13
C ALA A 25 -20.38 -5.91 -4.67
N LYS A 26 -20.17 -7.03 -3.97
CA LYS A 26 -19.94 -7.03 -2.54
C LYS A 26 -18.78 -6.06 -2.28
N LYS A 27 -19.08 -4.82 -1.91
CA LYS A 27 -18.09 -3.95 -1.28
C LYS A 27 -17.78 -4.55 0.08
N ASN A 28 -16.90 -5.54 0.10
CA ASN A 28 -16.01 -5.72 1.23
C ASN A 28 -14.96 -4.60 1.12
N THR A 29 -15.38 -3.34 1.32
CA THR A 29 -14.40 -2.30 1.67
C THR A 29 -14.18 -2.47 3.16
N SER A 30 -13.36 -3.46 3.51
CA SER A 30 -12.67 -3.45 4.80
C SER A 30 -11.97 -2.10 4.90
N GLY A 31 -12.04 -1.44 6.07
CA GLY A 31 -11.47 -0.13 6.34
C GLY A 31 -9.94 -0.11 6.31
N SER A 32 -9.31 -0.57 5.24
CA SER A 32 -7.86 -0.60 5.10
C SER A 32 -7.28 0.81 5.02
N VAL A 33 -6.12 0.99 5.65
CA VAL A 33 -5.33 2.21 5.60
C VAL A 33 -4.80 2.42 4.19
N SER A 34 -4.84 3.65 3.68
CA SER A 34 -4.28 3.99 2.37
C SER A 34 -2.77 3.80 2.40
N MET A 35 -2.21 3.08 1.43
CA MET A 35 -0.75 2.92 1.31
C MET A 35 -0.03 4.26 1.09
N TYR A 36 -0.70 5.24 0.47
CA TYR A 36 -0.17 6.59 0.34
C TYR A 36 -0.04 7.28 1.70
N ASP A 37 -1.11 7.26 2.51
CA ASP A 37 -1.12 7.90 3.84
C ASP A 37 -0.11 7.22 4.77
N LEU A 38 -0.03 5.88 4.70
CA LEU A 38 0.91 5.09 5.49
C LEU A 38 2.36 5.43 5.12
N ARG A 39 2.70 5.45 3.83
CA ARG A 39 4.02 5.85 3.34
C ARG A 39 4.37 7.25 3.79
N THR A 40 3.47 8.23 3.59
CA THR A 40 3.72 9.61 3.97
C THR A 40 3.92 9.79 5.47
N ALA A 41 3.14 9.10 6.30
CA ALA A 41 3.33 9.13 7.76
C ALA A 41 4.66 8.50 8.18
N MET A 42 5.03 7.36 7.58
CA MET A 42 6.28 6.66 7.88
C MET A 42 7.51 7.45 7.42
N GLU A 43 7.50 8.03 6.21
CA GLU A 43 8.59 8.89 5.74
C GLU A 43 8.74 10.16 6.61
N ALA A 44 7.63 10.79 7.00
CA ALA A 44 7.67 12.00 7.83
C ALA A 44 8.20 11.74 9.25
N ALA A 45 8.24 10.49 9.69
CA ALA A 45 8.73 10.11 11.02
C ALA A 45 10.26 10.05 11.10
N ASP A 46 10.96 10.02 9.97
CA ASP A 46 12.42 10.09 9.91
C ASP A 46 12.86 11.35 9.14
N PRO A 47 13.20 12.45 9.85
CA PRO A 47 13.59 13.71 9.21
C PRO A 47 14.95 13.63 8.49
N ASP A 48 15.72 12.55 8.69
CA ASP A 48 17.05 12.36 8.11
C ASP A 48 17.02 11.48 6.85
N LEU A 49 15.83 11.06 6.39
CA LEU A 49 15.72 10.31 5.14
C LEU A 49 16.34 11.11 3.98
N PRO A 50 17.11 10.45 3.10
CA PRO A 50 17.57 11.06 1.87
C PRO A 50 16.38 11.34 0.94
N GLU A 51 16.67 11.84 -0.27
CA GLU A 51 15.66 11.83 -1.32
C GLU A 51 15.20 10.38 -1.59
N MET A 52 13.89 10.15 -1.49
CA MET A 52 13.30 8.82 -1.65
C MET A 52 12.55 8.71 -2.97
N LEU A 53 12.75 7.59 -3.66
CA LEU A 53 11.89 7.11 -4.74
C LEU A 53 10.82 6.18 -4.15
N ASN A 54 9.69 6.07 -4.84
CA ASN A 54 8.59 5.23 -4.38
C ASN A 54 8.03 4.35 -5.51
N ALA A 55 7.52 3.19 -5.12
CA ALA A 55 6.68 2.35 -5.95
C ALA A 55 5.52 1.75 -5.13
N SER A 56 4.39 1.44 -5.77
CA SER A 56 3.23 0.89 -5.06
C SER A 56 2.28 0.06 -5.94
N SER A 57 1.31 -0.59 -5.29
CA SER A 57 0.20 -1.29 -5.95
C SER A 57 -0.70 -0.40 -6.81
N ALA A 58 -0.56 0.92 -6.78
CA ALA A 58 -1.34 1.83 -7.62
C ALA A 58 -0.82 1.91 -9.07
N GLU A 59 0.34 1.32 -9.35
CA GLU A 59 1.01 1.42 -10.64
C GLU A 59 0.67 0.27 -11.60
N LYS A 60 0.75 0.54 -12.91
CA LYS A 60 0.42 -0.44 -13.96
C LYS A 60 1.34 -1.67 -13.97
N ASP A 61 2.57 -1.51 -13.52
CA ASP A 61 3.66 -2.49 -13.46
C ASP A 61 3.96 -2.90 -12.01
N ALA A 62 2.95 -2.80 -11.13
CA ALA A 62 3.11 -3.06 -9.71
C ALA A 62 3.60 -4.48 -9.38
N GLU A 63 3.19 -5.51 -10.12
CA GLU A 63 3.66 -6.89 -9.92
C GLU A 63 5.16 -7.02 -10.24
N ASP A 64 5.59 -6.45 -11.37
CA ASP A 64 7.01 -6.45 -11.77
C ASP A 64 7.86 -5.70 -10.73
N LYS A 65 7.37 -4.56 -10.23
CA LYS A 65 8.06 -3.79 -9.19
C LYS A 65 8.12 -4.53 -7.86
N PHE A 66 7.03 -5.19 -7.49
CA PHE A 66 6.96 -6.02 -6.28
C PHE A 66 7.96 -7.17 -6.30
N SER A 67 8.21 -7.77 -7.46
CA SER A 67 9.18 -8.87 -7.59
C SER A 67 10.64 -8.49 -7.22
N ASN A 68 10.96 -7.18 -7.16
CA ASN A 68 12.27 -6.71 -6.71
C ASN A 68 12.42 -6.67 -5.18
N ILE A 69 11.32 -6.76 -4.43
CA ILE A 69 11.31 -6.66 -2.95
C ILE A 69 10.84 -7.93 -2.25
N SER A 70 10.11 -8.81 -2.94
CA SER A 70 9.50 -9.99 -2.34
C SER A 70 9.28 -11.08 -3.38
N ASP A 71 9.53 -12.32 -2.96
CA ASP A 71 9.25 -13.56 -3.69
C ASP A 71 7.89 -14.19 -3.37
N MET A 72 7.04 -13.52 -2.58
CA MET A 72 5.67 -13.93 -2.31
C MET A 72 4.83 -13.94 -3.60
N ASP A 73 3.88 -14.88 -3.72
CA ASP A 73 2.89 -14.84 -4.80
C ASP A 73 2.07 -13.55 -4.73
N TYR A 74 2.22 -12.67 -5.74
CA TYR A 74 1.55 -11.38 -5.81
C TYR A 74 0.02 -11.49 -5.71
N LYS A 75 -0.56 -12.65 -6.04
CA LYS A 75 -2.01 -12.88 -5.85
C LYS A 75 -2.44 -12.83 -4.40
N LYS A 76 -1.55 -13.06 -3.43
CA LYS A 76 -1.81 -12.95 -1.98
C LYS A 76 -1.75 -11.50 -1.49
N VAL A 77 -1.18 -10.58 -2.27
CA VAL A 77 -1.03 -9.17 -1.91
C VAL A 77 -2.33 -8.42 -2.16
N ASP A 78 -2.80 -7.69 -1.16
CA ASP A 78 -3.90 -6.72 -1.29
C ASP A 78 -3.36 -5.38 -1.79
N SER A 79 -2.35 -4.86 -1.11
CA SER A 79 -1.65 -3.63 -1.50
C SER A 79 -0.25 -3.57 -0.89
N TYR A 80 0.65 -2.79 -1.48
CA TYR A 80 1.97 -2.52 -0.94
C TYR A 80 2.44 -1.11 -1.29
N PHE A 81 3.45 -0.63 -0.57
CA PHE A 81 4.36 0.39 -1.05
C PHE A 81 5.81 0.02 -0.71
N VAL A 82 6.73 0.56 -1.49
CA VAL A 82 8.15 0.65 -1.17
C VAL A 82 8.58 2.11 -1.32
N SER A 83 9.37 2.58 -0.37
CA SER A 83 10.10 3.84 -0.43
C SER A 83 11.57 3.53 -0.24
N TYR A 84 12.44 3.95 -1.14
CA TYR A 84 13.86 3.63 -1.11
C TYR A 84 14.70 4.83 -1.53
N SER A 85 15.92 4.94 -1.02
CA SER A 85 16.84 6.03 -1.38
C SER A 85 17.05 6.12 -2.90
N SER A 86 16.98 7.34 -3.45
CA SER A 86 17.37 7.62 -4.84
C SER A 86 18.88 7.41 -5.07
N ASP A 87 19.68 7.47 -4.02
CA ASP A 87 21.10 7.17 -3.99
C ASP A 87 21.31 5.67 -3.67
N GLY A 88 21.78 4.91 -4.66
CA GLY A 88 22.06 3.48 -4.54
C GLY A 88 23.18 3.12 -3.56
N HIS A 89 23.94 4.10 -3.06
CA HIS A 89 24.94 3.91 -2.00
C HIS A 89 24.34 4.02 -0.59
N LYS A 90 23.03 4.24 -0.46
CA LYS A 90 22.33 4.31 0.83
C LYS A 90 21.38 3.13 0.97
N ALA A 91 21.33 2.58 2.18
CA ALA A 91 20.48 1.44 2.47
C ALA A 91 19.03 1.83 2.80
N ASP A 92 18.72 3.12 2.91
CA ASP A 92 17.42 3.59 3.40
C ASP A 92 16.26 3.03 2.56
N GLU A 93 15.37 2.30 3.23
CA GLU A 93 14.26 1.59 2.62
C GLU A 93 13.13 1.37 3.64
N ILE A 94 11.89 1.61 3.20
CA ILE A 94 10.66 1.33 3.96
C ILE A 94 9.75 0.53 3.04
N VAL A 95 9.36 -0.66 3.47
CA VAL A 95 8.42 -1.52 2.74
C VAL A 95 7.26 -1.88 3.64
N VAL A 96 6.03 -1.77 3.12
CA VAL A 96 4.85 -2.35 3.74
C VAL A 96 4.10 -3.17 2.72
N ILE A 97 3.80 -4.42 3.09
CA ILE A 97 2.96 -5.34 2.31
C ILE A 97 1.72 -5.63 3.16
N ALA A 98 0.53 -5.31 2.62
CA ALA A 98 -0.73 -5.79 3.14
C ALA A 98 -1.16 -7.05 2.38
N MET A 99 -1.38 -8.14 3.09
CA MET A 99 -1.89 -9.37 2.49
C MET A 99 -3.42 -9.39 2.51
N LYS A 100 -4.02 -10.11 1.57
CA LYS A 100 -5.47 -10.37 1.50
C LYS A 100 -5.94 -11.23 2.68
N ASP A 101 -5.10 -12.19 3.09
CA ASP A 101 -5.31 -12.99 4.29
C ASP A 101 -4.18 -12.73 5.29
N LYS A 102 -4.54 -12.44 6.54
CA LYS A 102 -3.58 -12.26 7.63
C LYS A 102 -2.76 -13.52 7.92
N ALA A 103 -3.24 -14.71 7.52
CA ALA A 103 -2.51 -15.95 7.66
C ALA A 103 -1.21 -15.97 6.82
N ASP A 104 -1.14 -15.15 5.77
CA ASP A 104 0.03 -15.06 4.89
C ASP A 104 1.11 -14.10 5.43
N ALA A 105 0.93 -13.49 6.61
CA ALA A 105 1.82 -12.45 7.15
C ALA A 105 3.23 -12.94 7.42
N ASP A 106 3.36 -14.15 7.95
CA ASP A 106 4.67 -14.70 8.27
C ASP A 106 5.44 -15.08 7.00
N GLU A 107 4.76 -15.53 5.93
CA GLU A 107 5.38 -15.75 4.60
C GLU A 107 5.92 -14.44 4.02
N ALA A 108 5.13 -13.36 4.07
CA ALA A 108 5.58 -12.04 3.61
C ALA A 108 6.77 -11.51 4.44
N LYS A 109 6.76 -11.76 5.76
CA LYS A 109 7.88 -11.41 6.66
C LYS A 109 9.15 -12.18 6.33
N GLU A 110 9.06 -13.48 6.07
CA GLU A 110 10.20 -14.31 5.65
C GLU A 110 10.79 -13.79 4.34
N SER A 111 9.92 -13.43 3.38
CA SER A 111 10.32 -12.82 2.11
C SER A 111 11.07 -11.49 2.31
N LEU A 112 10.57 -10.59 3.17
CA LEU A 112 11.25 -9.32 3.50
C LEU A 112 12.55 -9.52 4.27
N THR A 113 12.63 -10.55 5.12
CA THR A 113 13.87 -10.90 5.84
C THR A 113 14.95 -11.36 4.85
N LYS A 114 14.55 -12.14 3.83
CA LYS A 114 15.45 -12.52 2.74
C LYS A 114 15.89 -11.32 1.91
N HIS A 115 14.97 -10.41 1.57
CA HIS A 115 15.30 -9.15 0.90
C HIS A 115 16.32 -8.31 1.69
N GLN A 116 16.12 -8.16 3.01
CA GLN A 116 17.07 -7.48 3.89
C GLN A 116 18.45 -8.15 3.86
N GLN A 117 18.51 -9.48 3.84
CA GLN A 117 19.76 -10.24 3.73
C GLN A 117 20.43 -10.08 2.36
N ASP A 118 19.66 -10.03 1.28
CA ASP A 118 20.18 -9.79 -0.07
C ASP A 118 20.76 -8.38 -0.20
N ARG A 119 20.08 -7.38 0.39
CA ARG A 119 20.60 -6.00 0.52
C ARG A 119 21.91 -5.97 1.32
N TYR A 120 21.99 -6.69 2.43
CA TYR A 120 23.23 -6.83 3.23
C TYR A 120 24.36 -7.43 2.37
N ASN A 121 24.09 -8.54 1.68
CA ASN A 121 25.08 -9.25 0.88
C ASN A 121 25.61 -8.40 -0.29
N LEU A 122 24.74 -7.58 -0.88
CA LEU A 122 25.09 -6.64 -1.93
C LEU A 122 26.00 -5.53 -1.39
N LEU A 123 25.57 -4.87 -0.30
CA LEU A 123 26.24 -3.67 0.20
C LEU A 123 27.49 -3.98 1.04
N GLN A 124 27.67 -5.17 1.60
CA GLN A 124 28.91 -5.49 2.34
C GLN A 124 30.17 -5.38 1.47
N SER A 125 30.05 -5.67 0.17
CA SER A 125 31.19 -5.65 -0.75
C SER A 125 31.40 -4.27 -1.40
N TYR A 126 30.34 -3.47 -1.47
CA TYR A 126 30.31 -2.21 -2.23
C TYR A 126 30.30 -0.97 -1.31
N GLU A 127 29.48 -1.00 -0.26
CA GLU A 127 29.28 0.10 0.70
C GLU A 127 29.25 -0.43 2.15
N PRO A 128 30.37 -0.94 2.68
CA PRO A 128 30.42 -1.58 4.00
C PRO A 128 29.95 -0.68 5.15
N LYS A 129 29.96 0.65 4.96
CA LYS A 129 29.45 1.63 5.93
C LYS A 129 27.93 1.59 6.10
N GLN A 130 27.19 1.07 5.13
CA GLN A 130 25.73 0.93 5.19
C GLN A 130 25.28 -0.35 5.89
N VAL A 131 26.19 -1.30 6.09
CA VAL A 131 25.86 -2.65 6.55
C VAL A 131 25.23 -2.64 7.94
N SER A 132 25.76 -1.84 8.87
CA SER A 132 25.19 -1.72 10.22
C SER A 132 23.75 -1.22 10.17
N ARG A 133 23.45 -0.25 9.29
CA ARG A 133 22.08 0.26 9.11
C ARG A 133 21.12 -0.82 8.65
N ILE A 134 21.55 -1.70 7.75
CA ILE A 134 20.72 -2.84 7.30
C ILE A 134 20.48 -3.81 8.46
N GLN A 135 21.51 -4.12 9.24
CA GLN A 135 21.41 -5.03 10.39
C GLN A 135 20.52 -4.48 11.52
N ASP A 136 20.58 -3.17 11.75
CA ASP A 136 19.75 -2.47 12.73
C ASP A 136 18.30 -2.29 12.26
N GLY A 137 18.04 -2.57 10.97
CA GLY A 137 16.72 -2.52 10.36
C GLY A 137 15.72 -3.51 10.99
N LEU A 138 14.44 -3.15 10.95
CA LEU A 138 13.35 -3.91 11.53
C LEU A 138 12.57 -4.68 10.47
N VAL A 139 12.33 -5.97 10.72
CA VAL A 139 11.37 -6.78 9.96
C VAL A 139 10.35 -7.40 10.90
N PHE A 140 9.07 -7.07 10.73
CA PHE A 140 8.01 -7.51 11.64
C PHE A 140 6.64 -7.65 10.96
N THR A 141 5.72 -8.30 11.67
CA THR A 141 4.31 -8.40 11.28
C THR A 141 3.40 -7.68 12.26
N LYS A 142 2.28 -7.17 11.75
CA LYS A 142 1.21 -6.57 12.56
C LYS A 142 -0.12 -6.79 11.87
N GLY A 143 -0.95 -7.70 12.38
CA GLY A 143 -2.21 -8.04 11.72
C GLY A 143 -1.96 -8.61 10.32
N GLN A 144 -2.53 -7.99 9.29
CA GLN A 144 -2.34 -8.37 7.88
C GLN A 144 -1.17 -7.65 7.19
N TYR A 145 -0.23 -7.08 7.95
CA TYR A 145 0.89 -6.35 7.39
C TYR A 145 2.21 -7.04 7.71
N ALA A 146 3.10 -7.12 6.72
CA ALA A 146 4.53 -7.34 6.90
C ALA A 146 5.27 -6.05 6.54
N VAL A 147 6.29 -5.71 7.34
CA VAL A 147 6.96 -4.41 7.27
C VAL A 147 8.48 -4.60 7.35
N LEU A 148 9.21 -3.91 6.48
CA LEU A 148 10.66 -3.70 6.54
C LEU A 148 10.93 -2.21 6.76
N ILE A 149 11.81 -1.88 7.71
CA ILE A 149 12.26 -0.51 7.98
C ILE A 149 13.77 -0.53 8.11
N ILE A 150 14.46 0.17 7.21
CA ILE A 150 15.89 0.42 7.24
C ILE A 150 16.05 1.92 7.14
N THR A 151 16.15 2.62 8.26
CA THR A 151 16.29 4.08 8.31
C THR A 151 17.17 4.52 9.49
N SER A 152 17.34 5.83 9.71
CA SER A 152 18.08 6.36 10.87
C SER A 152 17.23 6.29 12.15
N HIS A 153 15.91 6.33 11.99
CA HIS A 153 14.93 6.43 13.07
C HIS A 153 13.91 5.27 13.02
N ASN A 154 14.41 4.02 12.98
CA ASN A 154 13.59 2.81 12.80
C ASN A 154 12.37 2.72 13.74
N ASP A 155 12.56 3.04 15.03
CA ASP A 155 11.50 2.97 16.04
C ASP A 155 10.42 4.04 15.85
N ASP A 156 10.80 5.25 15.42
CA ASP A 156 9.86 6.33 15.14
C ASP A 156 9.02 6.02 13.90
N VAL A 157 9.66 5.49 12.84
CA VAL A 157 8.98 5.02 11.63
C VAL A 157 8.02 3.86 11.94
N ARG A 158 8.44 2.91 12.78
CA ARG A 158 7.57 1.83 13.27
C ARG A 158 6.38 2.38 14.04
N LYS A 159 6.61 3.35 14.92
CA LYS A 159 5.54 3.98 15.70
C LYS A 159 4.54 4.68 14.79
N ALA A 160 5.01 5.40 13.78
CA ALA A 160 4.14 6.05 12.79
C ALA A 160 3.26 5.02 12.07
N PHE A 161 3.85 3.91 11.60
CA PHE A 161 3.07 2.79 11.05
C PHE A 161 1.98 2.30 12.01
N GLU A 162 2.36 1.98 13.25
CA GLU A 162 1.43 1.43 14.23
C GLU A 162 0.29 2.41 14.60
N ASP A 163 0.57 3.71 14.64
CA ASP A 163 -0.43 4.74 14.95
C ASP A 163 -1.37 4.98 13.76
N THR A 164 -0.84 4.99 12.53
CA THR A 164 -1.68 5.14 11.33
C THR A 164 -2.67 3.98 11.21
N ILE A 165 -2.26 2.74 11.47
CA ILE A 165 -3.17 1.58 11.37
C ILE A 165 -4.17 1.45 12.53
N LYS A 166 -3.91 2.07 13.69
CA LYS A 166 -4.86 2.11 14.82
C LYS A 166 -5.95 3.18 14.65
N SER A 167 -5.70 4.19 13.81
CA SER A 167 -6.62 5.30 13.60
C SER A 167 -7.84 4.95 12.72
N LYS A 168 -8.04 3.66 12.40
CA LYS A 168 -9.16 3.14 11.60
C LYS A 168 -9.93 2.03 12.31
#